data_AF-C3KQA0-F1
#
_entry.id   AF-C3KQA0-F1
#
_cell.length_a   1.000
_cell.length_b   1.000
_cell.length_c   1.000
_cell.angle_alpha   90.00
_cell.angle_beta   90.00
_cell.angle_gamma   90.00
#
_symmetry.space_group_name_H-M   'P 1'
#
loop_
_entity.id
_entity.type
_entity.pdbx_description
1 polymer ?
#
loop_
_entity_poly.entity_id
_entity_poly.type
_entity_poly.pdbx_seq_one_letter_code
_entity_poly.pdbx_strand_id
1 'polypeptide(L)'
;MAEELPAAAWAACPAGEGAKGLRLYHWARIALPYVVEEGYARYVLIRKSRSDPHALSYYLVFAPAEATLAELAGAAGLRWTIEECFQRAKDDLGLDHCEARSWHGWHRHMTLVMAAAAFLAKLGADLRRSACGKPNETSPNPPIAA
;
A
#
# COMPACT_ATOMS: atom_id res chain seq x y z
N MET A 1 4.59 -0.59 -25.58
CA MET A 1 4.87 0.17 -24.32
C MET A 1 5.43 -0.70 -23.20
N ALA A 2 4.67 -1.59 -22.53
CA ALA A 2 5.25 -2.47 -21.49
C ALA A 2 6.05 -3.65 -22.06
N GLU A 3 5.62 -4.18 -23.21
CA GLU A 3 6.28 -5.30 -23.93
C GLU A 3 7.59 -4.88 -24.62
N GLU A 4 7.75 -3.58 -24.86
CA GLU A 4 8.97 -2.99 -25.44
C GLU A 4 10.06 -2.73 -24.40
N LEU A 5 9.75 -2.87 -23.11
CA LEU A 5 10.72 -2.65 -22.05
C LEU A 5 11.69 -3.84 -21.97
N PRO A 6 13.02 -3.58 -21.90
CA PRO A 6 13.98 -4.65 -21.73
C PRO A 6 13.79 -5.33 -20.36
N ALA A 7 14.18 -6.60 -20.26
CA ALA A 7 14.07 -7.36 -19.02
C ALA A 7 14.76 -6.66 -17.81
N ALA A 8 15.85 -5.94 -18.05
CA ALA A 8 16.59 -5.19 -17.04
C ALA A 8 15.82 -3.97 -16.46
N ALA A 9 14.78 -3.49 -17.13
CA ALA A 9 13.94 -2.40 -16.63
C ALA A 9 12.97 -2.85 -15.51
N TRP A 10 12.84 -4.16 -15.30
CA TRP A 10 11.91 -4.75 -14.34
C TRP A 10 12.64 -5.17 -13.07
N ALA A 11 12.14 -4.75 -11.90
CA ALA A 11 12.63 -5.19 -10.60
C ALA A 11 11.51 -5.83 -9.78
N ALA A 12 11.84 -6.86 -9.00
CA ALA A 12 10.91 -7.42 -8.03
C ALA A 12 10.88 -6.54 -6.77
N CYS A 13 9.76 -5.89 -6.50
CA CYS A 13 9.59 -5.04 -5.33
C CYS A 13 8.30 -5.41 -4.57
N PRO A 14 8.31 -5.31 -3.22
CA PRO A 14 7.12 -5.53 -2.42
C PRO A 14 6.13 -4.38 -2.60
N ALA A 15 4.85 -4.73 -2.75
CA ALA A 15 3.71 -3.82 -2.75
C ALA A 15 3.03 -3.78 -1.37
N GLY A 16 3.84 -3.87 -0.32
CA GLY A 16 3.40 -4.00 1.06
C GLY A 16 3.10 -5.44 1.51
N GLU A 17 2.72 -5.56 2.78
CA GLU A 17 2.35 -6.84 3.41
C GLU A 17 0.99 -7.33 2.90
N GLY A 18 0.77 -8.63 2.93
CA GLY A 18 -0.50 -9.29 2.68
C GLY A 18 -0.67 -10.49 3.61
N ALA A 19 -1.84 -11.13 3.56
CA ALA A 19 -2.19 -12.24 4.46
C ALA A 19 -1.22 -13.44 4.41
N LYS A 20 -0.46 -13.61 3.31
CA LYS A 20 0.52 -14.69 3.10
C LYS A 20 1.98 -14.18 3.09
N GLY A 21 2.24 -13.00 3.64
CA GLY A 21 3.54 -12.33 3.59
C GLY A 21 3.61 -11.21 2.53
N LEU A 22 4.82 -10.80 2.16
CA LEU A 22 5.04 -9.68 1.24
C LEU A 22 4.41 -9.94 -0.13
N ARG A 23 3.63 -8.98 -0.61
CA ARG A 23 3.03 -9.03 -1.95
C ARG A 23 4.05 -8.60 -2.99
N LEU A 24 4.76 -9.55 -3.56
CA LEU A 24 5.82 -9.29 -4.53
C LEU A 24 5.28 -9.21 -5.97
N TYR A 25 5.61 -8.15 -6.67
CA TYR A 25 5.32 -7.97 -8.10
C TYR A 25 6.58 -7.52 -8.84
N HIS A 26 6.57 -7.66 -10.16
CA HIS A 26 7.56 -7.01 -11.02
C HIS A 26 7.09 -5.59 -11.32
N TRP A 27 7.99 -4.64 -11.12
CA TRP A 27 7.73 -3.22 -11.32
C TRP A 27 8.70 -2.64 -12.31
N ALA A 28 8.21 -1.73 -13.14
CA ALA A 28 9.02 -0.89 -14.01
C ALA A 28 8.48 0.54 -13.95
N ARG A 29 9.33 1.53 -14.19
CA ARG A 29 8.92 2.94 -14.31
C ARG A 29 9.43 3.54 -15.61
N ILE A 30 8.63 4.41 -16.20
CA ILE A 30 9.00 5.21 -17.36
C ILE A 30 8.82 6.68 -16.97
N ALA A 31 9.87 7.48 -17.08
CA ALA A 31 9.78 8.93 -16.86
C ALA A 31 8.96 9.57 -17.99
N LEU A 32 8.00 10.41 -17.63
CA LEU A 32 7.19 11.16 -18.57
C LEU A 32 7.85 12.50 -18.89
N PRO A 33 7.83 12.96 -20.15
CA PRO A 33 8.51 14.17 -20.59
C PRO A 33 7.70 15.44 -20.26
N TYR A 34 7.12 15.51 -19.06
CA TYR A 34 6.36 16.68 -18.60
C TYR A 34 7.25 17.59 -17.75
N VAL A 35 7.17 18.90 -17.99
CA VAL A 35 7.75 19.89 -17.09
C VAL A 35 6.98 19.86 -15.77
N VAL A 36 7.70 19.73 -14.67
CA VAL A 36 7.21 19.74 -13.30
C VAL A 36 8.10 20.61 -12.43
N GLU A 37 7.65 20.89 -11.21
CA GLU A 37 8.42 21.61 -10.21
C GLU A 37 9.79 20.95 -9.98
N GLU A 38 10.80 21.78 -9.68
CA GLU A 38 12.16 21.32 -9.43
C GLU A 38 12.20 20.30 -8.28
N GLY A 39 12.96 19.22 -8.46
CA GLY A 39 13.02 18.12 -7.50
C GLY A 39 11.89 17.08 -7.61
N TYR A 40 10.91 17.27 -8.50
CA TYR A 40 9.84 16.31 -8.76
C TYR A 40 9.94 15.70 -10.16
N ALA A 41 9.27 14.55 -10.33
CA ALA A 41 9.15 13.88 -11.61
C ALA A 41 7.77 13.23 -11.75
N ARG A 42 7.35 13.04 -13.01
CA ARG A 42 6.19 12.23 -13.35
C ARG A 42 6.63 10.92 -13.98
N TYR A 43 6.00 9.82 -13.55
CA TYR A 43 6.28 8.50 -14.08
C TYR A 43 4.99 7.79 -14.48
N VAL A 44 5.10 6.91 -15.48
CA VAL A 44 4.21 5.75 -15.59
C VAL A 44 4.87 4.62 -14.83
N LEU A 45 4.25 4.20 -13.74
CA LEU A 45 4.63 3.00 -13.00
C LEU A 45 3.80 1.82 -13.52
N ILE A 46 4.49 0.73 -13.82
CA ILE A 46 3.91 -0.48 -14.39
C ILE A 46 4.12 -1.61 -13.40
N ARG A 47 3.03 -2.29 -13.05
CA ARG A 47 3.03 -3.50 -12.23
C ARG A 47 2.71 -4.69 -13.10
N LYS A 48 3.48 -5.75 -12.95
CA LYS A 48 3.28 -7.04 -13.60
C LYS A 48 3.17 -8.15 -12.57
N SER A 49 2.14 -8.99 -12.72
CA SER A 49 1.97 -10.18 -11.88
C SER A 49 3.10 -11.18 -12.12
N ARG A 50 3.49 -11.90 -11.06
CA ARG A 50 4.50 -12.96 -11.13
C ARG A 50 3.93 -14.26 -11.72
N SER A 51 2.63 -14.48 -11.55
CA SER A 51 1.94 -15.71 -11.98
C SER A 51 1.34 -15.59 -13.37
N ASP A 52 0.90 -14.39 -13.74
CA ASP A 52 0.30 -14.10 -15.04
C ASP A 52 1.03 -12.91 -15.69
N PRO A 53 1.91 -13.17 -16.69
CA PRO A 53 2.66 -12.11 -17.36
C PRO A 53 1.80 -11.06 -18.06
N HIS A 54 0.55 -11.37 -18.41
CA HIS A 54 -0.37 -10.45 -19.10
C HIS A 54 -1.20 -9.60 -18.14
N ALA A 55 -1.24 -9.97 -16.85
CA ALA A 55 -1.89 -9.17 -15.81
C ALA A 55 -1.02 -7.95 -15.44
N LEU A 56 -1.20 -6.88 -16.21
CA LEU A 56 -0.53 -5.60 -16.04
C LEU A 56 -1.45 -4.58 -15.35
N SER A 57 -0.85 -3.66 -14.61
CA SER A 57 -1.54 -2.48 -14.06
C SER A 57 -0.66 -1.26 -14.20
N TYR A 58 -1.27 -0.12 -14.53
CA TYR A 58 -0.57 1.13 -14.80
C TYR A 58 -1.00 2.20 -13.80
N TYR A 59 -0.03 3.01 -13.38
CA TYR A 59 -0.25 4.10 -12.42
C TYR A 59 0.45 5.35 -12.94
N LEU A 60 -0.24 6.48 -12.85
CA LEU A 60 0.40 7.79 -13.00
C LEU A 60 0.95 8.21 -11.64
N VAL A 61 2.23 8.53 -11.61
CA VAL A 61 2.96 8.87 -10.40
C VAL A 61 3.49 10.28 -10.51
N PHE A 62 3.28 11.07 -9.46
CA PHE A 62 3.97 12.32 -9.21
C PHE A 62 4.70 12.17 -7.88
N ALA A 63 6.03 12.24 -7.89
CA ALA A 63 6.87 11.95 -6.74
C ALA A 63 8.18 12.74 -6.81
N PRO A 64 8.94 12.85 -5.71
CA PRO A 64 10.30 13.35 -5.75
C PRO A 64 11.11 12.61 -6.83
N ALA A 65 11.99 13.31 -7.54
CA ALA A 65 12.81 12.74 -8.60
C ALA A 65 13.70 11.59 -8.08
N GLU A 66 14.13 11.69 -6.82
CA GLU A 66 14.96 10.73 -6.10
C GLU A 66 14.20 9.49 -5.61
N ALA A 67 12.85 9.49 -5.65
CA ALA A 67 12.05 8.39 -5.14
C ALA A 67 12.45 7.07 -5.82
N THR A 68 12.75 6.06 -5.01
CA THR A 68 13.16 4.74 -5.45
C THR A 68 11.98 3.96 -6.02
N LEU A 69 12.25 2.98 -6.88
CA LEU A 69 11.20 2.11 -7.41
C LEU A 69 10.45 1.35 -6.29
N ALA A 70 11.16 0.99 -5.21
CA ALA A 70 10.57 0.33 -4.05
C ALA A 70 9.59 1.24 -3.29
N GLU A 71 9.91 2.53 -3.12
CA GLU A 71 8.99 3.50 -2.49
C GLU A 71 7.75 3.71 -3.35
N LEU A 72 7.92 3.83 -4.68
CA LEU A 72 6.79 3.95 -5.61
C LEU A 72 5.90 2.71 -5.60
N ALA A 73 6.49 1.51 -5.60
CA ALA A 73 5.78 0.24 -5.49
C ALA A 73 5.05 0.10 -4.15
N GLY A 74 5.69 0.53 -3.05
CA GLY A 74 5.10 0.57 -1.72
C GLY A 74 3.87 1.48 -1.69
N ALA A 75 3.99 2.71 -2.19
CA ALA A 75 2.89 3.67 -2.27
C ALA A 75 1.71 3.12 -3.12
N ALA A 76 2.00 2.54 -4.29
CA ALA A 76 0.97 1.90 -5.12
C ALA A 76 0.30 0.71 -4.40
N GLY A 77 1.05 -0.02 -3.57
CA GLY A 77 0.58 -1.12 -2.75
C GLY A 77 -0.40 -0.74 -1.62
N LEU A 78 -0.32 0.50 -1.13
CA LEU A 78 -1.21 1.03 -0.08
C LEU A 78 -2.66 1.18 -0.54
N ARG A 79 -2.94 1.20 -1.86
CA ARG A 79 -4.31 1.26 -2.38
C ARG A 79 -5.20 0.15 -1.81
N TRP A 80 -4.64 -1.05 -1.66
CA TRP A 80 -5.37 -2.17 -1.07
C TRP A 80 -5.69 -1.94 0.41
N THR A 81 -4.76 -1.33 1.16
CA THR A 81 -4.97 -1.01 2.57
C THR A 81 -6.17 -0.08 2.76
N ILE A 82 -6.42 0.84 1.83
CA ILE A 82 -7.60 1.72 1.85
C ILE A 82 -8.89 0.89 1.72
N GLU A 83 -8.94 -0.02 0.75
CA GLU A 83 -10.10 -0.91 0.54
C GLU A 83 -10.37 -1.77 1.79
N GLU A 84 -9.31 -2.34 2.38
CA GLU A 84 -9.40 -3.12 3.62
C GLU A 84 -9.87 -2.28 4.82
N CYS A 85 -9.40 -1.03 4.95
CA CYS A 85 -9.85 -0.11 5.99
C CYS A 85 -11.34 0.23 5.85
N PHE A 86 -11.82 0.48 4.63
CA PHE A 86 -13.25 0.72 4.39
C PHE A 86 -14.10 -0.51 4.64
N GLN A 87 -13.61 -1.69 4.27
CA GLN A 87 -14.31 -2.95 4.54
C GLN A 87 -14.46 -3.17 6.05
N ARG A 88 -13.38 -2.99 6.83
CA ARG A 88 -13.46 -3.03 8.30
C ARG A 88 -14.40 -1.99 8.87
N ALA A 89 -14.40 -0.76 8.35
CA ALA A 89 -15.31 0.28 8.83
C ALA A 89 -16.78 -0.09 8.60
N LYS A 90 -17.12 -0.83 7.54
CA LYS A 90 -18.46 -1.39 7.35
C LYS A 90 -18.73 -2.52 8.32
N ASP A 91 -17.90 -3.55 8.30
CA ASP A 91 -18.11 -4.79 9.04
C ASP A 91 -18.11 -4.59 10.57
N ASP A 92 -17.15 -3.81 11.08
CA ASP A 92 -16.91 -3.66 12.52
C ASP A 92 -17.62 -2.43 13.12
N LEU A 93 -17.82 -1.37 12.32
CA LEU A 93 -18.28 -0.06 12.82
C LEU A 93 -19.62 0.39 12.23
N GLY A 94 -20.20 -0.37 11.30
CA GLY A 94 -21.49 -0.06 10.70
C GLY A 94 -21.48 1.20 9.84
N LEU A 95 -20.41 1.41 9.07
CA LEU A 95 -20.33 2.52 8.12
C LEU A 95 -21.52 2.54 7.13
N ASP A 96 -22.02 1.38 6.75
CA ASP A 96 -23.18 1.19 5.86
C ASP A 96 -24.49 0.91 6.61
N HIS A 97 -24.50 0.93 7.95
CA HIS A 97 -25.70 0.74 8.79
C HIS A 97 -26.44 2.05 9.12
N CYS A 98 -26.14 3.14 8.41
CA CYS A 98 -26.77 4.44 8.67
C CYS A 98 -28.18 4.51 8.06
N GLU A 99 -29.22 4.57 8.90
CA GLU A 99 -30.62 4.73 8.47
C GLU A 99 -31.17 6.16 8.65
N ALA A 100 -30.30 7.12 8.98
CA ALA A 100 -30.72 8.50 9.27
C ALA A 100 -31.32 9.18 8.03
N ARG A 101 -32.47 9.83 8.20
CA ARG A 101 -33.16 10.59 7.13
C ARG A 101 -32.95 12.11 7.20
N SER A 102 -32.05 12.56 8.05
CA SER A 102 -31.67 13.97 8.16
C SER A 102 -30.17 14.13 7.93
N TRP A 103 -29.79 15.27 7.35
CA TRP A 103 -28.38 15.63 7.16
C TRP A 103 -27.59 15.54 8.47
N HIS A 104 -28.13 16.07 9.57
CA HIS A 104 -27.46 16.05 10.87
C HIS A 104 -27.27 14.64 11.42
N GLY A 105 -28.27 13.76 11.27
CA GLY A 105 -28.16 12.37 11.71
C GLY A 105 -27.09 11.61 10.92
N TRP A 106 -27.14 11.72 9.59
CA TRP A 106 -26.15 11.11 8.70
C TRP A 106 -24.74 11.64 8.98
N HIS A 107 -24.57 12.96 9.08
CA HIS A 107 -23.27 13.58 9.30
C HIS A 107 -22.66 13.16 10.65
N ARG A 108 -23.47 13.09 11.72
CA ARG A 108 -23.00 12.62 13.03
C ARG A 108 -22.56 11.15 12.98
N HIS A 109 -23.35 10.28 12.34
CA HIS A 109 -22.99 8.87 12.16
C HIS A 109 -21.66 8.73 11.41
N MET A 110 -21.54 9.35 10.23
CA MET A 110 -20.32 9.27 9.42
C MET A 110 -19.10 9.79 10.18
N THR A 111 -19.24 10.91 10.88
CA THR A 111 -18.14 11.48 11.66
C THR A 111 -17.69 10.53 12.78
N LEU A 112 -18.62 9.95 13.54
CA LEU A 112 -18.30 9.04 14.64
C LEU A 112 -17.67 7.74 14.13
N VAL A 113 -18.20 7.15 13.05
CA VAL A 113 -17.65 5.95 12.43
C VAL A 113 -16.23 6.20 11.90
N MET A 114 -16.01 7.30 11.18
CA MET A 114 -14.68 7.63 10.65
C MET A 114 -13.67 7.92 11.77
N ALA A 115 -14.09 8.57 12.86
CA ALA A 115 -13.25 8.78 14.03
C ALA A 115 -12.87 7.45 14.72
N ALA A 116 -13.83 6.54 14.90
CA ALA A 116 -13.56 5.21 15.45
C ALA A 116 -12.65 4.38 14.53
N ALA A 117 -12.86 4.44 13.21
CA ALA A 117 -12.01 3.77 12.22
C ALA A 117 -10.56 4.27 12.29
N ALA A 118 -10.36 5.59 12.37
CA ALA A 118 -9.03 6.18 12.52
C ALA A 118 -8.35 5.76 13.83
N PHE A 119 -9.10 5.74 14.94
CA PHE A 119 -8.60 5.27 16.23
C PHE A 119 -8.14 3.81 16.18
N LEU A 120 -8.97 2.91 15.64
CA LEU A 120 -8.63 1.48 15.52
C LEU A 120 -7.47 1.24 14.55
N ALA A 121 -7.41 1.97 13.43
CA ALA A 121 -6.30 1.89 12.49
C ALA A 121 -4.97 2.28 13.16
N LYS A 122 -4.96 3.38 13.94
CA LYS A 122 -3.80 3.83 14.71
C LYS A 122 -3.41 2.82 15.79
N LEU A 123 -4.37 2.34 16.58
CA LEU A 123 -4.12 1.34 17.62
C LEU A 123 -3.53 0.07 17.02
N GLY A 124 -4.09 -0.43 15.91
CA GLY A 124 -3.58 -1.60 15.21
C GLY A 124 -2.17 -1.38 14.63
N ALA A 125 -1.86 -0.18 14.14
CA ALA A 125 -0.51 0.16 13.66
C ALA A 125 0.51 0.18 14.82
N ASP A 126 0.15 0.75 15.96
CA ASP A 126 1.00 0.78 17.15
C ASP A 126 1.29 -0.63 17.68
N LEU A 127 0.25 -1.47 17.78
CA LEU A 127 0.40 -2.86 18.23
C LEU A 127 1.33 -3.66 17.31
N ARG A 128 1.22 -3.49 15.98
CA ARG A 128 2.12 -4.13 15.00
C ARG A 128 3.56 -3.64 15.18
N ARG A 129 3.77 -2.34 15.37
CA ARG A 129 5.10 -1.76 15.61
C ARG A 129 5.73 -2.31 16.88
N SER A 130 4.96 -2.41 17.97
CA SER A 130 5.41 -3.01 19.23
C SER A 130 5.72 -4.49 19.11
N ALA A 131 4.96 -5.26 18.31
CA ALA A 131 5.24 -6.66 18.07
C ALA A 131 6.54 -6.86 17.27
N CYS A 132 6.80 -6.03 16.27
CA CYS A 132 8.00 -6.10 15.44
C CYS A 132 9.29 -5.71 16.20
N GLY A 133 9.17 -4.92 17.27
CA GLY A 133 10.30 -4.50 18.11
C GLY A 133 10.72 -5.48 19.21
N LYS A 134 9.97 -6.56 19.44
CA LYS A 134 10.35 -7.59 20.42
C LYS A 134 11.30 -8.60 19.76
N PRO A 135 12.48 -8.88 20.34
CA PRO A 135 13.30 -10.01 19.92
C PRO A 135 12.46 -11.29 19.96
N ASN A 136 12.52 -12.11 18.92
CA ASN A 136 11.85 -13.40 18.94
C ASN A 136 12.61 -14.33 19.89
N GLU A 137 12.20 -14.37 21.16
CA GLU A 137 12.82 -15.22 22.20
C GLU A 137 12.72 -16.72 21.87
N THR A 138 11.88 -17.09 20.90
CA THR A 138 11.60 -18.47 20.47
C THR A 138 12.40 -18.92 19.25
N SER A 139 13.17 -18.04 18.59
CA SER A 139 14.02 -18.46 17.47
C SER A 139 15.28 -19.15 18.00
N PRO A 140 15.65 -20.35 17.51
CA PRO A 140 16.92 -20.96 17.85
C PRO A 140 18.06 -20.02 17.44
N ASN A 141 18.98 -19.72 18.35
CA ASN A 141 20.18 -18.96 18.02
C ASN A 141 20.97 -19.69 16.93
N PRO A 142 21.39 -19.02 15.84
CA PRO A 142 22.28 -19.66 14.88
C PRO A 142 23.59 -20.06 15.59
N PRO A 143 24.13 -21.25 15.32
CA PRO A 143 25.38 -21.67 15.94
C PRO A 143 26.50 -20.72 15.51
N ILE A 144 27.21 -20.18 16.51
CA ILE A 144 28.43 -19.41 16.32
C ILE A 144 29.46 -20.38 15.71
N ALA A 145 29.78 -20.19 14.43
CA ALA A 145 30.87 -20.92 13.80
C ALA A 145 32.20 -20.45 14.41
N ALA A 146 32.97 -21.40 14.94
CA ALA A 146 34.33 -21.21 15.45
C ALA A 146 35.37 -21.26 14.32
#